data_AF-A0A8H3EFH7-F1
#
_entry.id   AF-A0A8H3EFH7-F1
#
_cell.length_a   1.000
_cell.length_b   1.000
_cell.length_c   1.000
_cell.angle_alpha   90.00
_cell.angle_beta   90.00
_cell.angle_gamma   90.00
#
_symmetry.space_group_name_H-M   'P 1'
#
loop_
_entity.id
_entity.type
_entity.pdbx_description
1 polymer ?
#
loop_
_entity_poly.entity_id
_entity_poly.type
_entity_poly.pdbx_seq_one_letter_code
_entity_poly.pdbx_strand_id
1 'polypeptide(L)'
;MASLFMQSAYRRSTWQCLRQTRFRPKAAVHARTLTTTTPRYYAVEVEGTRLVPTSEDFSRPVNPSDPQHVNQASDDGTSIENRKIRHYTVNFGPQHPAAHGVLRLILELNGEQIVRADPHVGLLHRGTEKLIEYKTYLQALPYFDRLDYVSMMTNEQCFSLAVEKLLNIEIPERAKWIRTLFGEITRVLNHLMSVLSHAMDVGALTPFLWGFEEREKLMEFYERVSGARLHAAYVRPGGVHQDIPLGLLDDIYQWATQFGDRIDETEELLTDNRIWIGRTKGVGVVTAAEALNYSFSGVMLRGSGVPWDVRKSQPYDAYGQVEFDVPVGINGDCYDRYLCRMEEFRQSLRIIHQCLNKMPEGPIRVEDYKIAPPPRAAMKENMEALIHHFLLFTKGYTVPPGETYSPIEAPKGEMGVYVVSDGSERPYRCKIRAPGFAHLGSFDQIARGHLLADAVAIIGTMDLVFGEVDR
;
A
#
# COMPACT_ATOMS: atom_id res chain seq x y z
N MET A 1 -29.64 -69.76 13.26
CA MET A 1 -31.03 -70.19 13.55
C MET A 1 -31.92 -68.99 13.24
N ALA A 2 -32.50 -68.91 12.05
CA ALA A 2 -33.83 -69.48 11.77
C ALA A 2 -34.85 -68.87 12.75
N SER A 3 -35.44 -67.73 12.37
CA SER A 3 -36.77 -67.66 11.74
C SER A 3 -37.92 -67.90 12.72
N LEU A 4 -38.98 -67.10 12.55
CA LEU A 4 -40.34 -67.34 13.05
C LEU A 4 -40.64 -66.84 14.46
N PHE A 5 -40.96 -65.55 14.56
CA PHE A 5 -42.14 -65.16 15.30
C PHE A 5 -43.15 -64.48 14.35
N MET A 6 -44.11 -65.31 13.93
CA MET A 6 -45.50 -64.95 13.68
C MET A 6 -45.82 -63.90 12.61
N GLN A 7 -45.94 -64.42 11.38
CA GLN A 7 -47.08 -64.08 10.54
C GLN A 7 -48.38 -64.57 11.21
N SER A 8 -49.29 -63.65 11.58
CA SER A 8 -50.73 -63.95 11.60
C SER A 8 -51.58 -62.67 11.61
N ALA A 9 -51.63 -61.98 10.48
CA ALA A 9 -52.77 -61.10 10.17
C ALA A 9 -52.93 -61.04 8.65
N TYR A 10 -53.70 -61.98 8.15
CA TYR A 10 -53.97 -62.21 6.73
C TYR A 10 -55.30 -61.50 6.35
N ARG A 11 -55.23 -60.69 5.29
CA ARG A 11 -56.26 -60.44 4.24
C ARG A 11 -57.54 -59.63 4.53
N ARG A 12 -57.69 -58.56 3.74
CA ARG A 12 -58.71 -58.23 2.68
C ARG A 12 -58.69 -56.69 2.52
N SER A 13 -58.77 -56.00 1.38
CA SER A 13 -59.36 -56.19 0.04
C SER A 13 -58.90 -55.00 -0.85
N THR A 14 -58.17 -55.20 -1.95
CA THR A 14 -58.60 -55.09 -3.38
C THR A 14 -59.23 -53.77 -3.89
N TRP A 15 -58.51 -53.12 -4.84
CA TRP A 15 -58.93 -52.53 -6.14
C TRP A 15 -59.72 -51.19 -6.23
N GLN A 16 -59.14 -50.11 -6.83
CA GLN A 16 -59.47 -49.55 -8.17
C GLN A 16 -59.01 -48.08 -8.44
N CYS A 17 -58.42 -47.89 -9.64
CA CYS A 17 -58.55 -46.79 -10.62
C CYS A 17 -58.02 -45.35 -10.41
N LEU A 18 -56.97 -45.03 -11.21
CA LEU A 18 -56.91 -43.98 -12.25
C LEU A 18 -57.71 -42.67 -12.08
N ARG A 19 -57.02 -41.52 -11.92
CA ARG A 19 -57.00 -40.43 -12.93
C ARG A 19 -56.02 -39.30 -12.58
N GLN A 20 -55.39 -38.76 -13.63
CA GLN A 20 -54.50 -37.60 -13.63
C GLN A 20 -55.19 -36.30 -13.19
N THR A 21 -54.50 -35.49 -12.38
CA THR A 21 -54.78 -34.06 -12.26
C THR A 21 -53.47 -33.26 -12.36
N ARG A 22 -53.36 -32.48 -13.44
CA ARG A 22 -52.31 -31.49 -13.68
C ARG A 22 -52.31 -30.45 -12.55
N PHE A 23 -51.16 -30.23 -11.91
CA PHE A 23 -50.90 -29.04 -11.11
C PHE A 23 -49.70 -28.28 -11.68
N ARG A 24 -49.95 -27.05 -12.13
CA ARG A 24 -48.94 -26.04 -12.49
C ARG A 24 -48.19 -25.62 -11.22
N PRO A 25 -46.85 -25.47 -11.23
CA PRO A 25 -46.16 -24.77 -10.16
C PRO A 25 -46.32 -23.25 -10.34
N LYS A 26 -46.70 -22.58 -9.25
CA LYS A 26 -46.80 -21.12 -9.11
C LYS A 26 -45.41 -20.49 -9.08
N ALA A 27 -45.26 -19.36 -9.76
CA ALA A 27 -44.14 -18.44 -9.61
C ALA A 27 -44.28 -17.59 -8.34
N ALA A 28 -43.15 -17.27 -7.70
CA ALA A 28 -42.85 -16.22 -6.69
C ALA A 28 -41.82 -16.78 -5.68
N VAL A 29 -40.72 -16.15 -5.25
CA VAL A 29 -40.12 -14.83 -5.38
C VAL A 29 -38.59 -15.05 -5.22
N HIS A 30 -37.76 -14.49 -6.09
CA HIS A 30 -36.31 -14.47 -5.89
C HIS A 30 -35.93 -13.35 -4.92
N ALA A 31 -35.43 -13.72 -3.74
CA ALA A 31 -34.68 -12.82 -2.88
C ALA A 31 -33.33 -12.51 -3.55
N ARG A 32 -33.02 -11.21 -3.69
CA ARG A 32 -31.82 -10.70 -4.34
C ARG A 32 -30.57 -11.01 -3.50
N THR A 33 -29.78 -11.97 -3.94
CA THR A 33 -28.33 -12.00 -3.66
C THR A 33 -27.63 -11.32 -4.83
N LEU A 34 -27.03 -10.15 -4.59
CA LEU A 34 -26.21 -9.43 -5.56
C LEU A 34 -24.89 -10.16 -5.76
N THR A 35 -24.92 -11.19 -6.59
CA THR A 35 -23.74 -11.79 -7.22
C THR A 35 -23.86 -11.52 -8.72
N THR A 36 -23.08 -10.57 -9.25
CA THR A 36 -23.06 -10.23 -10.68
C THR A 36 -22.22 -11.21 -11.49
N THR A 37 -22.50 -12.50 -11.35
CA THR A 37 -21.98 -13.52 -12.25
C THR A 37 -23.09 -14.51 -12.57
N THR A 38 -23.55 -14.47 -13.82
CA THR A 38 -24.61 -15.36 -14.32
C THR A 38 -24.12 -16.82 -14.36
N PRO A 39 -24.94 -17.80 -13.94
CA PRO A 39 -24.60 -19.22 -14.05
C PRO A 39 -24.43 -19.63 -15.53
N ARG A 40 -23.33 -20.33 -15.83
CA ARG A 40 -22.81 -20.68 -17.18
C ARG A 40 -23.74 -21.50 -18.09
N TYR A 41 -24.97 -21.81 -17.68
CA TYR A 41 -25.89 -22.69 -18.43
C TYR A 41 -26.75 -21.99 -19.48
N TYR A 42 -26.69 -20.65 -19.57
CA TYR A 42 -27.35 -19.86 -20.64
C TYR A 42 -26.33 -19.11 -21.51
N ALA A 43 -25.16 -19.71 -21.75
CA ALA A 43 -24.27 -19.21 -22.79
C ALA A 43 -24.83 -19.64 -24.16
N VAL A 44 -25.17 -18.66 -25.00
CA VAL A 44 -25.36 -18.86 -26.44
C VAL A 44 -24.13 -19.60 -26.97
N GLU A 45 -24.32 -20.55 -27.90
CA GLU A 45 -23.21 -21.24 -28.56
C GLU A 45 -22.19 -20.20 -29.02
N VAL A 46 -21.00 -20.23 -28.41
CA VAL A 46 -19.92 -19.31 -28.74
C VAL A 46 -19.41 -19.73 -30.10
N GLU A 47 -19.86 -19.04 -31.15
CA GLU A 47 -19.18 -19.07 -32.43
C GLU A 47 -17.71 -18.71 -32.16
N GLY A 48 -16.80 -19.63 -32.48
CA GLY A 48 -15.38 -19.45 -32.26
C GLY A 48 -14.94 -18.11 -32.84
N THR A 49 -14.13 -17.36 -32.08
CA THR A 49 -13.67 -16.02 -32.47
C THR A 49 -13.06 -16.06 -33.87
N ARG A 50 -13.78 -15.50 -34.84
CA ARG A 50 -13.30 -15.33 -36.21
C ARG A 50 -12.40 -14.09 -36.22
N LEU A 51 -11.11 -14.29 -36.42
CA LEU A 51 -10.18 -13.19 -36.65
C LEU A 51 -10.60 -12.48 -37.95
N VAL A 52 -11.01 -11.22 -37.82
CA VAL A 52 -11.22 -10.33 -38.96
C VAL A 52 -9.89 -9.60 -39.16
N PRO A 53 -9.18 -9.83 -40.27
CA PRO A 53 -7.94 -9.12 -40.55
C PRO A 53 -8.27 -7.64 -40.74
N THR A 54 -7.69 -6.77 -39.92
CA THR A 54 -7.86 -5.32 -40.00
C THR A 54 -7.02 -4.68 -41.12
N SER A 55 -6.17 -5.47 -41.80
CA SER A 55 -5.38 -5.09 -42.97
C SER A 55 -4.88 -6.33 -43.71
N GLU A 56 -4.71 -6.23 -45.02
CA GLU A 56 -4.33 -7.35 -45.92
C GLU A 56 -2.88 -7.86 -45.72
N ASP A 57 -2.03 -7.12 -45.00
CA ASP A 57 -0.59 -7.39 -44.89
C ASP A 57 -0.16 -8.30 -43.73
N PHE A 58 -1.07 -8.84 -42.93
CA PHE A 58 -0.69 -9.68 -41.78
C PHE A 58 -0.35 -11.13 -42.24
N SER A 59 0.73 -11.27 -43.01
CA SER A 59 1.23 -12.56 -43.46
C SER A 59 2.55 -12.93 -42.78
N ARG A 60 2.47 -14.06 -42.07
CA ARG A 60 3.54 -14.98 -41.59
C ARG A 60 4.05 -14.78 -40.16
N PRO A 61 3.90 -15.79 -39.27
CA PRO A 61 4.62 -15.82 -38.00
C PRO A 61 6.11 -16.11 -38.25
N VAL A 62 6.98 -15.32 -37.65
CA VAL A 62 8.44 -15.44 -37.79
C VAL A 62 8.95 -16.60 -36.92
N ASN A 63 9.69 -17.54 -37.53
CA ASN A 63 10.37 -18.63 -36.81
C ASN A 63 11.62 -18.07 -36.07
N PRO A 64 11.81 -18.32 -34.76
CA PRO A 64 12.92 -17.76 -33.98
C PRO A 64 14.33 -18.26 -34.36
N SER A 65 14.45 -19.24 -35.25
CA SER A 65 15.70 -19.93 -35.58
C SER A 65 16.40 -19.45 -36.86
N ASP A 66 15.82 -18.49 -37.59
CA ASP A 66 16.40 -17.96 -38.84
C ASP A 66 17.05 -16.57 -38.63
N PRO A 67 18.39 -16.44 -38.65
CA PRO A 67 19.07 -15.17 -38.43
C PRO A 67 18.89 -14.15 -39.57
N GLN A 68 18.44 -14.59 -40.75
CA GLN A 68 18.33 -13.73 -41.94
C GLN A 68 17.02 -12.91 -41.99
N HIS A 69 16.00 -13.27 -41.19
CA HIS A 69 14.67 -12.65 -41.25
C HIS A 69 14.22 -11.94 -39.96
N VAL A 70 15.14 -11.67 -39.02
CA VAL A 70 14.79 -10.98 -37.77
C VAL A 70 14.59 -9.46 -37.97
N ASN A 71 15.11 -8.86 -39.04
CA ASN A 71 15.08 -7.41 -39.26
C ASN A 71 15.01 -6.97 -40.73
N GLN A 72 14.15 -7.59 -41.55
CA GLN A 72 13.80 -7.00 -42.86
C GLN A 72 12.37 -6.47 -42.82
N ALA A 73 12.26 -5.14 -42.79
CA ALA A 73 10.99 -4.44 -42.98
C ALA A 73 10.59 -4.52 -44.45
N SER A 74 9.30 -4.76 -44.73
CA SER A 74 8.74 -4.43 -46.04
C SER A 74 8.78 -2.91 -46.20
N ASP A 75 9.46 -2.45 -47.25
CA ASP A 75 9.55 -1.04 -47.61
C ASP A 75 8.33 -0.70 -48.47
N ASP A 76 7.16 -0.57 -47.83
CA ASP A 76 5.91 -0.22 -48.50
C ASP A 76 5.62 1.28 -48.33
N GLY A 77 5.72 2.03 -49.44
CA GLY A 77 5.17 3.37 -49.60
C GLY A 77 6.20 4.45 -49.97
N THR A 78 6.27 4.81 -51.26
CA THR A 78 7.08 5.88 -51.85
C THR A 78 6.54 7.30 -51.59
N SER A 79 5.89 7.53 -50.45
CA SER A 79 5.39 8.85 -50.02
C SER A 79 5.91 9.20 -48.63
N ILE A 80 6.54 10.37 -48.47
CA ILE A 80 7.13 10.85 -47.21
C ILE A 80 6.10 10.84 -46.06
N GLU A 81 4.81 11.01 -46.38
CA GLU A 81 3.70 11.07 -45.42
C GLU A 81 3.30 9.72 -44.80
N ASN A 82 3.63 8.58 -45.44
CA ASN A 82 3.21 7.24 -44.97
C ASN A 82 4.34 6.37 -44.41
N ARG A 83 5.52 6.94 -44.17
CA ARG A 83 6.65 6.17 -43.64
C ARG A 83 6.42 5.89 -42.15
N LYS A 84 6.33 4.60 -41.77
CA LYS A 84 6.27 4.21 -40.34
C LYS A 84 7.50 4.78 -39.63
N ILE A 85 7.27 5.71 -38.71
CA ILE A 85 8.31 6.34 -37.91
C ILE A 85 8.91 5.25 -37.01
N ARG A 86 10.21 5.00 -37.13
CA ARG A 86 10.91 4.06 -36.25
C ARG A 86 11.15 4.74 -34.90
N HIS A 87 10.53 4.22 -33.86
CA HIS A 87 10.79 4.67 -32.49
C HIS A 87 12.15 4.16 -32.00
N TYR A 88 12.84 4.98 -31.21
CA TYR A 88 14.10 4.61 -30.59
C TYR A 88 13.82 4.07 -29.19
N THR A 89 14.26 2.84 -28.91
CA THR A 89 14.11 2.21 -27.60
C THR A 89 15.31 2.54 -26.72
N VAL A 90 15.09 3.25 -25.61
CA VAL A 90 16.11 3.52 -24.59
C VAL A 90 15.81 2.69 -23.36
N ASN A 91 16.82 1.99 -22.86
CA ASN A 91 16.73 1.28 -21.59
C ASN A 91 17.29 2.17 -20.48
N PHE A 92 16.40 2.71 -19.65
CA PHE A 92 16.79 3.35 -18.41
C PHE A 92 17.09 2.24 -17.40
N GLY A 93 18.39 1.97 -17.25
CA GLY A 93 18.86 0.77 -16.57
C GLY A 93 18.68 0.79 -15.05
N PRO A 94 18.81 -0.38 -14.39
CA PRO A 94 18.75 -0.51 -12.93
C PRO A 94 19.75 0.36 -12.17
N GLN A 95 20.88 0.67 -12.80
CA GLN A 95 21.91 1.53 -12.24
C GLN A 95 21.76 2.94 -12.81
N HIS A 96 20.89 3.72 -12.18
CA HIS A 96 20.69 5.13 -12.51
C HIS A 96 20.33 5.92 -11.24
N PRO A 97 20.91 7.11 -11.00
CA PRO A 97 20.62 7.91 -9.79
C PRO A 97 19.12 8.19 -9.58
N ALA A 98 18.44 8.66 -10.63
CA ALA A 98 17.01 8.97 -10.58
C ALA A 98 16.07 7.75 -10.53
N ALA A 99 16.60 6.52 -10.54
CA ALA A 99 15.79 5.32 -10.35
C ALA A 99 15.54 5.02 -8.87
N HIS A 100 16.14 5.77 -7.92
CA HIS A 100 15.99 5.61 -6.45
C HIS A 100 15.90 4.16 -5.97
N GLY A 101 16.89 3.36 -6.37
CA GLY A 101 16.91 1.93 -6.12
C GLY A 101 17.19 1.18 -7.41
N VAL A 102 16.29 0.26 -7.76
CA VAL A 102 16.52 -0.70 -8.85
C VAL A 102 15.27 -0.76 -9.73
N LEU A 103 15.17 0.17 -10.68
CA LEU A 103 14.12 0.20 -11.69
C LEU A 103 14.72 0.01 -13.08
N ARG A 104 14.12 -0.87 -13.88
CA ARG A 104 14.42 -0.96 -15.31
C ARG A 104 13.22 -0.42 -16.09
N LEU A 105 13.40 0.70 -16.76
CA LEU A 105 12.34 1.36 -17.51
C LEU A 105 12.70 1.37 -19.00
N ILE A 106 11.95 0.62 -19.81
CA ILE A 106 12.12 0.62 -21.27
C ILE A 106 11.23 1.71 -21.84
N LEU A 107 11.85 2.72 -22.44
CA LEU A 107 11.17 3.86 -23.03
C LEU A 107 11.26 3.78 -24.55
N GLU A 108 10.12 3.95 -25.21
CA GLU A 108 10.06 4.18 -26.65
C GLU A 108 9.89 5.68 -26.92
N LEU A 109 10.90 6.23 -27.57
CA LEU A 109 10.99 7.66 -27.84
C LEU A 109 10.75 7.94 -29.31
N ASN A 110 10.05 9.05 -29.57
CA ASN A 110 10.00 9.71 -30.86
C ASN A 110 10.75 11.05 -30.74
N GLY A 111 12.02 11.06 -31.12
CA GLY A 111 12.92 12.16 -30.76
C GLY A 111 13.15 12.19 -29.24
N GLU A 112 12.67 13.24 -28.59
CA GLU A 112 12.74 13.41 -27.12
C GLU A 112 11.43 13.03 -26.40
N GLN A 113 10.35 12.86 -27.14
CA GLN A 113 9.01 12.63 -26.60
C GLN A 113 8.77 11.15 -26.33
N ILE A 114 8.23 10.83 -25.16
CA ILE A 114 7.87 9.46 -24.76
C ILE A 114 6.56 9.06 -25.42
N VAL A 115 6.59 7.97 -26.19
CA VAL A 115 5.41 7.35 -26.83
C VAL A 115 4.87 6.21 -25.97
N ARG A 116 5.77 5.44 -25.36
CA ARG A 116 5.43 4.30 -24.50
C ARG A 116 6.50 4.12 -23.43
N ALA A 117 6.07 3.79 -22.21
CA ALA A 117 6.96 3.41 -21.12
C ALA A 117 6.57 2.03 -20.58
N ASP A 118 7.54 1.13 -20.41
CA ASP A 118 7.35 -0.19 -19.82
C ASP A 118 8.25 -0.36 -18.58
N PRO A 119 7.72 -0.15 -17.36
CA PRO A 119 8.47 -0.35 -16.13
C PRO A 119 8.56 -1.83 -15.78
N HIS A 120 9.75 -2.40 -15.95
CA HIS A 120 10.09 -3.73 -15.47
C HIS A 120 10.47 -3.69 -13.99
N VAL A 121 9.63 -4.33 -13.18
CA VAL A 121 9.78 -4.49 -11.74
C VAL A 121 10.08 -5.95 -11.37
N GLY A 122 10.40 -6.22 -10.11
CA GLY A 122 10.71 -7.55 -9.59
C GLY A 122 12.20 -7.77 -9.27
N LEU A 123 13.04 -6.76 -9.48
CA LEU A 123 14.48 -6.84 -9.21
C LEU A 123 14.78 -6.90 -7.70
N LEU A 124 13.87 -6.37 -6.86
CA LEU A 124 13.95 -6.44 -5.40
C LEU A 124 12.92 -7.40 -4.80
N HIS A 125 12.28 -8.26 -5.60
CA HIS A 125 11.28 -9.20 -5.11
C HIS A 125 11.93 -10.28 -4.24
N ARG A 126 11.47 -10.39 -2.99
CA ARG A 126 12.05 -11.28 -1.97
C ARG A 126 11.09 -12.40 -1.54
N GLY A 127 9.91 -12.50 -2.14
CA GLY A 127 8.89 -13.47 -1.74
C GLY A 127 8.42 -13.24 -0.29
N THR A 128 8.32 -11.99 0.14
CA THR A 128 8.00 -11.60 1.52
C THR A 128 6.65 -12.15 1.97
N GLU A 129 5.61 -12.02 1.13
CA GLU A 129 4.28 -12.58 1.39
C GLU A 129 4.31 -14.09 1.61
N LYS A 130 5.21 -14.80 0.91
CA LYS A 130 5.36 -16.25 1.06
C LYS A 130 6.10 -16.63 2.35
N LEU A 131 7.10 -15.85 2.74
CA LEU A 131 7.82 -16.05 3.99
C LEU A 131 6.90 -15.81 5.20
N ILE A 132 5.98 -14.85 5.12
CA ILE A 132 5.00 -14.55 6.17
C ILE A 132 4.12 -15.76 6.48
N GLU A 133 3.70 -16.54 5.49
CA GLU A 133 2.88 -17.77 5.66
C GLU A 133 3.57 -18.83 6.55
N TYR A 134 4.90 -18.83 6.63
CA TYR A 134 5.67 -19.79 7.43
C TYR A 134 6.07 -19.27 8.81
N LYS A 135 5.69 -18.03 9.16
CA LYS A 135 6.06 -17.36 10.41
C LYS A 135 4.83 -17.08 11.27
N THR A 136 5.03 -16.91 12.58
CA THR A 136 3.95 -16.48 13.47
C THR A 136 3.69 -14.99 13.29
N TYR A 137 2.54 -14.48 13.74
CA TYR A 137 2.21 -13.05 13.61
C TYR A 137 3.29 -12.12 14.18
N LEU A 138 3.86 -12.44 15.34
CA LEU A 138 4.94 -11.65 15.94
C LEU A 138 6.25 -11.73 15.13
N GLN A 139 6.56 -12.90 14.57
CA GLN A 139 7.75 -13.09 13.73
C GLN A 139 7.58 -12.47 12.33
N ALA A 140 6.33 -12.31 11.88
CA ALA A 140 6.01 -11.71 10.59
C ALA A 140 6.10 -10.18 10.63
N LEU A 141 5.92 -9.55 11.79
CA LEU A 141 5.93 -8.09 11.97
C LEU A 141 7.14 -7.39 11.31
N PRO A 142 8.40 -7.83 11.49
CA PRO A 142 9.56 -7.12 10.93
C PRO A 142 9.66 -7.19 9.40
N TYR A 143 8.84 -8.01 8.71
CA TYR A 143 8.76 -7.91 7.26
C TYR A 143 8.13 -6.59 6.83
N PHE A 144 7.15 -6.08 7.58
CA PHE A 144 6.46 -4.82 7.26
C PHE A 144 7.38 -3.60 7.36
N ASP A 145 8.30 -3.58 8.32
CA ASP A 145 9.35 -2.55 8.43
C ASP A 145 10.27 -2.44 7.22
N ARG A 146 10.39 -3.53 6.46
CA ARG A 146 11.38 -3.69 5.38
C ARG A 146 10.76 -3.59 3.99
N LEU A 147 9.44 -3.36 3.89
CA LEU A 147 8.73 -3.11 2.64
C LEU A 147 9.00 -1.67 2.22
N ASP A 148 8.22 -0.72 2.75
CA ASP A 148 8.57 0.69 2.69
C ASP A 148 9.54 1.01 3.84
N TYR A 149 10.83 0.93 3.52
CA TYR A 149 11.92 1.15 4.46
C TYR A 149 12.14 2.62 4.81
N VAL A 150 11.29 3.54 4.34
CA VAL A 150 11.29 4.94 4.74
C VAL A 150 10.22 5.22 5.80
N SER A 151 9.06 4.56 5.72
CA SER A 151 8.00 4.67 6.71
C SER A 151 7.72 3.37 7.46
N MET A 152 8.63 3.04 8.38
CA MET A 152 8.62 1.77 9.12
C MET A 152 7.40 1.62 10.05
N MET A 153 7.19 2.58 10.96
CA MET A 153 6.15 2.47 12.00
C MET A 153 4.73 2.46 11.42
N THR A 154 4.48 3.15 10.29
CA THR A 154 3.17 3.09 9.63
C THR A 154 2.90 1.70 9.07
N ASN A 155 3.91 1.02 8.53
CA ASN A 155 3.74 -0.33 8.03
C ASN A 155 3.46 -1.32 9.17
N GLU A 156 4.17 -1.19 10.30
CA GLU A 156 3.89 -1.95 11.52
C GLU A 156 2.48 -1.68 12.04
N GLN A 157 2.04 -0.42 12.01
CA GLN A 157 0.70 0.01 12.43
C GLN A 157 -0.38 -0.60 11.55
N CYS A 158 -0.19 -0.61 10.22
CA CYS A 158 -1.14 -1.24 9.29
C CYS A 158 -1.34 -2.72 9.60
N PHE A 159 -0.24 -3.45 9.81
CA PHE A 159 -0.29 -4.87 10.17
C PHE A 159 -0.89 -5.09 11.57
N SER A 160 -0.53 -4.25 12.53
CA SER A 160 -1.03 -4.35 13.90
C SER A 160 -2.54 -4.14 13.96
N LEU A 161 -3.06 -3.12 13.26
CA LEU A 161 -4.49 -2.85 13.17
C LEU A 161 -5.26 -3.99 12.49
N ALA A 162 -4.69 -4.61 11.45
CA ALA A 162 -5.30 -5.77 10.80
C ALA A 162 -5.42 -6.95 11.79
N VAL A 163 -4.35 -7.26 12.52
CA VAL A 163 -4.34 -8.35 13.50
C VAL A 163 -5.24 -8.05 14.70
N GLU A 164 -5.24 -6.81 15.20
CA GLU A 164 -6.10 -6.35 16.31
C GLU A 164 -7.58 -6.45 15.95
N LYS A 165 -7.95 -6.13 14.70
CA LYS A 165 -9.31 -6.28 14.18
C LYS A 165 -9.73 -7.75 14.06
N LEU A 166 -8.82 -8.68 13.74
CA LEU A 166 -9.12 -10.13 13.77
C LEU A 166 -9.23 -10.67 15.20
N LEU A 167 -8.43 -10.15 16.13
CA LEU A 167 -8.44 -10.53 17.53
C LEU A 167 -9.62 -9.93 18.32
N ASN A 168 -10.31 -8.93 17.78
CA ASN A 168 -11.36 -8.17 18.45
C ASN A 168 -10.90 -7.59 19.81
N ILE A 169 -9.71 -6.99 19.82
CA ILE A 169 -9.15 -6.34 21.02
C ILE A 169 -9.12 -4.83 20.87
N GLU A 170 -9.38 -4.12 21.97
CA GLU A 170 -9.14 -2.69 22.07
C GLU A 170 -7.79 -2.42 22.74
N ILE A 171 -7.03 -1.52 22.13
CA ILE A 171 -5.73 -1.06 22.62
C ILE A 171 -5.97 0.04 23.68
N PRO A 172 -5.12 0.13 24.73
CA PRO A 172 -5.17 1.25 25.67
C PRO A 172 -5.03 2.63 25.01
N GLU A 173 -5.61 3.65 25.62
CA GLU A 173 -5.58 5.02 25.10
C GLU A 173 -4.16 5.55 24.91
N ARG A 174 -3.28 5.38 25.91
CA ARG A 174 -1.88 5.83 25.81
C ARG A 174 -1.17 5.23 24.60
N ALA A 175 -1.37 3.96 24.32
CA ALA A 175 -0.76 3.32 23.15
C ALA A 175 -1.30 3.86 21.82
N LYS A 176 -2.59 4.23 21.74
CA LYS A 176 -3.15 4.93 20.57
C LYS A 176 -2.45 6.27 20.34
N TRP A 177 -2.27 7.07 21.39
CA TRP A 177 -1.59 8.36 21.33
C TRP A 177 -0.10 8.25 20.94
N ILE A 178 0.61 7.27 21.48
CA ILE A 178 2.01 6.99 21.12
C ILE A 178 2.09 6.60 19.64
N ARG A 179 1.21 5.72 19.15
CA ARG A 179 1.17 5.32 17.74
C ARG A 179 0.88 6.51 16.83
N THR A 180 -0.05 7.40 17.19
CA THR A 180 -0.32 8.61 16.39
C THR A 180 0.86 9.57 16.39
N LEU A 181 1.54 9.74 17.52
CA LEU A 181 2.73 10.60 17.61
C LEU A 181 3.84 10.07 16.70
N PHE A 182 4.21 8.78 16.82
CA PHE A 182 5.25 8.21 15.98
C PHE A 182 4.83 8.07 14.53
N GLY A 183 3.55 7.83 14.22
CA GLY A 183 3.03 7.80 12.86
C GLY A 183 3.20 9.13 12.13
N GLU A 184 2.97 10.26 12.80
CA GLU A 184 3.22 11.59 12.21
C GLU A 184 4.71 11.93 12.15
N ILE A 185 5.54 11.49 13.11
CA ILE A 185 7.01 11.59 12.97
C ILE A 185 7.48 10.77 11.75
N THR A 186 6.93 9.57 11.53
CA THR A 186 7.20 8.77 10.33
C THR A 186 6.76 9.49 9.06
N ARG A 187 5.64 10.21 9.11
CA ARG A 187 5.16 11.01 7.97
C ARG A 187 6.14 12.13 7.63
N VAL A 188 6.64 12.85 8.63
CA VAL A 188 7.72 13.84 8.44
C VAL A 188 8.96 13.18 7.86
N LEU A 189 9.43 12.06 8.41
CA LEU A 189 10.59 11.32 7.88
C LEU A 189 10.42 10.94 6.40
N ASN A 190 9.22 10.52 6.00
CA ASN A 190 8.94 10.09 4.63
C ASN A 190 8.84 11.27 3.67
N HIS A 191 8.10 12.32 4.02
CA HIS A 191 8.03 13.52 3.19
C HIS A 191 9.40 14.20 3.06
N LEU A 192 10.24 14.19 4.10
CA LEU A 192 11.63 14.66 3.99
C LEU A 192 12.38 13.85 2.95
N MET A 193 12.30 12.52 2.97
CA MET A 193 12.94 11.72 1.93
C MET A 193 12.37 12.01 0.54
N SER A 194 11.04 12.05 0.41
CA SER A 194 10.33 12.21 -0.86
C SER A 194 10.62 13.54 -1.53
N VAL A 195 10.36 14.66 -0.84
CA VAL A 195 10.52 16.01 -1.40
C VAL A 195 11.97 16.30 -1.73
N LEU A 196 12.88 15.90 -0.85
CA LEU A 196 14.30 16.20 -1.02
C LEU A 196 14.96 15.35 -2.10
N SER A 197 14.60 14.06 -2.20
CA SER A 197 15.10 13.20 -3.27
C SER A 197 14.56 13.64 -4.63
N HIS A 198 13.28 14.04 -4.68
CA HIS A 198 12.69 14.64 -5.88
C HIS A 198 13.41 15.95 -6.26
N ALA A 199 13.72 16.82 -5.28
CA ALA A 199 14.49 18.03 -5.52
C ALA A 199 15.89 17.72 -6.08
N MET A 200 16.58 16.72 -5.52
CA MET A 200 17.89 16.26 -5.98
C MET A 200 17.85 15.73 -7.41
N ASP A 201 16.84 14.95 -7.78
CA ASP A 201 16.70 14.40 -9.14
C ASP A 201 16.52 15.48 -10.21
N VAL A 202 15.78 16.53 -9.87
CA VAL A 202 15.58 17.69 -10.75
C VAL A 202 16.85 18.56 -10.79
N GLY A 203 17.69 18.52 -9.74
CA GLY A 203 19.02 19.12 -9.70
C GLY A 203 19.31 20.01 -8.49
N ALA A 204 18.38 20.16 -7.55
CA ALA A 204 18.57 20.97 -6.34
C ALA A 204 19.21 20.12 -5.22
N LEU A 205 20.51 20.32 -4.98
CA LEU A 205 21.30 19.51 -4.04
C LEU A 205 21.28 20.00 -2.59
N THR A 206 21.07 21.30 -2.35
CA THR A 206 21.19 21.88 -1.01
C THR A 206 20.08 21.47 -0.04
N PRO A 207 18.77 21.44 -0.43
CA PRO A 207 17.72 21.02 0.50
C PRO A 207 17.92 19.60 1.01
N PHE A 208 18.47 18.73 0.16
CA PHE A 208 18.71 17.33 0.50
C PHE A 208 19.61 17.16 1.72
N LEU A 209 20.69 17.93 1.79
CA LEU A 209 21.60 17.90 2.92
C LEU A 209 20.98 18.50 4.19
N TRP A 210 20.24 19.61 4.06
CA TRP A 210 19.58 20.26 5.18
C TRP A 210 18.52 19.37 5.83
N GLY A 211 17.63 18.79 5.02
CA GLY A 211 16.58 17.95 5.58
C GLY A 211 17.08 16.58 6.06
N PHE A 212 18.24 16.10 5.61
CA PHE A 212 18.87 14.90 6.17
C PHE A 212 19.44 15.13 7.58
N GLU A 213 19.85 16.35 7.92
CA GLU A 213 20.18 16.71 9.30
C GLU A 213 18.96 16.55 10.22
N GLU A 214 17.81 17.08 9.81
CA GLU A 214 16.55 16.94 10.56
C GLU A 214 16.08 15.48 10.62
N ARG A 215 16.28 14.74 9.53
CA ARG A 215 16.00 13.30 9.48
C ARG A 215 16.86 12.51 10.47
N GLU A 216 18.11 12.90 10.68
CA GLU A 216 19.02 12.28 11.65
C GLU A 216 18.53 12.50 13.09
N LYS A 217 18.10 13.73 13.43
CA LYS A 217 17.50 14.05 14.74
C LYS A 217 16.27 13.18 15.02
N LEU A 218 15.42 12.97 14.01
CA LEU A 218 14.26 12.08 14.13
C LEU A 218 14.65 10.60 14.28
N MET A 219 15.74 10.15 13.65
CA MET A 219 16.26 8.79 13.84
C MET A 219 16.81 8.56 15.26
N GLU A 220 17.35 9.60 15.91
CA GLU A 220 17.73 9.53 17.32
C GLU A 220 16.52 9.22 18.20
N PHE A 221 15.36 9.83 17.92
CA PHE A 221 14.11 9.51 18.64
C PHE A 221 13.70 8.05 18.45
N TYR A 222 13.88 7.49 17.25
CA TYR A 222 13.60 6.08 16.97
C TYR A 222 14.55 5.17 17.75
N GLU A 223 15.84 5.52 17.79
CA GLU A 223 16.84 4.80 18.53
C GLU A 223 16.56 4.81 20.05
N ARG A 224 16.19 5.96 20.61
CA ARG A 224 15.89 6.07 22.04
C ARG A 224 14.67 5.23 22.46
N VAL A 225 13.71 5.05 21.56
CA VAL A 225 12.44 4.36 21.84
C VAL A 225 12.52 2.86 21.59
N SER A 226 13.22 2.46 20.53
CA SER A 226 13.25 1.06 20.07
C SER A 226 14.62 0.40 20.23
N GLY A 227 15.70 1.18 20.31
CA GLY A 227 17.09 0.72 20.23
C GLY A 227 17.62 0.60 18.80
N ALA A 228 16.81 0.90 17.77
CA ALA A 228 17.21 0.87 16.37
C ALA A 228 16.82 2.17 15.66
N ARG A 229 17.66 2.60 14.71
CA ARG A 229 17.47 3.88 13.99
C ARG A 229 16.44 3.83 12.86
N LEU A 230 16.27 2.66 12.23
CA LEU A 230 15.35 2.47 11.10
C LEU A 230 14.29 1.41 11.44
N HIS A 231 14.67 0.13 11.40
CA HIS A 231 13.75 -0.98 11.66
C HIS A 231 13.53 -1.18 13.16
N ALA A 232 12.41 -0.68 13.68
CA ALA A 232 12.16 -0.53 15.11
C ALA A 232 11.46 -1.75 15.76
N ALA A 233 10.63 -2.49 15.03
CA ALA A 233 9.74 -3.53 15.57
C ALA A 233 8.99 -3.08 16.85
N TYR A 234 8.51 -1.83 16.84
CA TYR A 234 8.05 -1.11 18.04
C TYR A 234 6.53 -1.16 18.21
N VAL A 235 5.79 -0.83 17.16
CA VAL A 235 4.34 -1.00 17.08
C VAL A 235 4.06 -2.48 16.86
N ARG A 236 3.31 -3.10 17.78
CA ARG A 236 3.02 -4.53 17.74
C ARG A 236 1.51 -4.76 17.87
N PRO A 237 0.98 -5.88 17.36
CA PRO A 237 -0.40 -6.26 17.67
C PRO A 237 -0.60 -6.33 19.18
N GLY A 238 -1.56 -5.57 19.71
CA GLY A 238 -1.82 -5.39 21.14
C GLY A 238 -1.21 -4.12 21.77
N GLY A 239 -0.80 -3.14 20.97
CA GLY A 239 -0.31 -1.84 21.42
C GLY A 239 1.14 -1.55 21.03
N VAL A 240 1.97 -1.21 22.01
CA VAL A 240 3.36 -0.78 21.79
C VAL A 240 4.32 -1.71 22.55
N HIS A 241 5.56 -1.85 22.09
CA HIS A 241 6.51 -2.77 22.74
C HIS A 241 7.01 -2.28 24.11
N GLN A 242 7.46 -1.02 24.18
CA GLN A 242 8.06 -0.38 25.35
C GLN A 242 7.53 1.05 25.48
N ASP A 243 7.48 1.58 26.70
CA ASP A 243 7.01 2.95 26.91
C ASP A 243 8.09 3.96 26.49
N ILE A 244 7.67 5.20 26.30
CA ILE A 244 8.55 6.33 25.97
C ILE A 244 9.55 6.54 27.11
N PRO A 245 10.86 6.67 26.84
CA PRO A 245 11.84 6.96 27.88
C PRO A 245 11.64 8.38 28.46
N LEU A 246 12.00 8.55 29.72
CA LEU A 246 11.87 9.84 30.41
C LEU A 246 12.67 10.94 29.66
N GLY A 247 12.06 12.13 29.54
CA GLY A 247 12.64 13.29 28.87
C GLY A 247 12.44 13.36 27.35
N LEU A 248 12.03 12.27 26.68
CA LEU A 248 11.91 12.29 25.22
C LEU A 248 10.82 13.23 24.70
N LEU A 249 9.72 13.41 25.45
CA LEU A 249 8.64 14.33 25.05
C LEU A 249 9.12 15.78 24.98
N ASP A 250 10.00 16.19 25.90
CA ASP A 250 10.57 17.54 25.93
C ASP A 250 11.53 17.75 24.76
N ASP A 251 12.31 16.73 24.41
CA ASP A 251 13.23 16.76 23.27
C ASP A 251 12.48 16.85 21.93
N ILE A 252 11.38 16.09 21.78
CA ILE A 252 10.50 16.18 20.59
C ILE A 252 9.87 17.58 20.50
N TYR A 253 9.48 18.17 21.64
CA TYR A 253 8.95 19.54 21.66
C TYR A 253 9.98 20.57 21.19
N GLN A 254 11.22 20.48 21.69
CA GLN A 254 12.31 21.37 21.27
C GLN A 254 12.58 21.26 19.77
N TRP A 255 12.64 20.04 19.25
CA TRP A 255 12.78 19.81 17.80
C TRP A 255 11.62 20.42 17.02
N ALA A 256 10.37 20.17 17.43
CA ALA A 256 9.19 20.66 16.74
C ALA A 256 9.14 22.20 16.63
N THR A 257 9.63 22.92 17.66
CA THR A 257 9.71 24.39 17.61
C THR A 257 10.69 24.93 16.57
N GLN A 258 11.76 24.20 16.27
CA GLN A 258 12.80 24.61 15.31
C GLN A 258 12.51 24.10 13.89
N PHE A 259 11.79 22.97 13.77
CA PHE A 259 11.51 22.35 12.48
C PHE A 259 10.60 23.20 11.60
N GLY A 260 9.75 24.05 12.18
CA GLY A 260 8.95 25.03 11.42
C GLY A 260 9.82 25.93 10.53
N ASP A 261 10.85 26.54 11.12
CA ASP A 261 11.78 27.42 10.39
C ASP A 261 12.53 26.66 9.28
N ARG A 262 12.88 25.38 9.52
CA ARG A 262 13.55 24.53 8.52
C ARG A 262 12.66 24.24 7.32
N ILE A 263 11.35 24.04 7.53
CA ILE A 263 10.39 23.88 6.43
C ILE A 263 10.36 25.16 5.60
N ASP A 264 10.26 26.32 6.25
CA ASP A 264 10.16 27.61 5.57
C ASP A 264 11.44 27.92 4.76
N GLU A 265 12.63 27.61 5.28
CA GLU A 265 13.90 27.71 4.53
C GLU A 265 13.94 26.82 3.28
N THR A 266 13.42 25.59 3.36
CA THR A 266 13.32 24.71 2.19
C THR A 266 12.30 25.22 1.18
N GLU A 267 11.21 25.81 1.67
CA GLU A 267 10.16 26.38 0.83
C GLU A 267 10.66 27.61 0.06
N GLU A 268 11.41 28.49 0.72
CA GLU A 268 11.98 29.71 0.13
C GLU A 268 12.86 29.39 -1.09
N LEU A 269 13.61 28.28 -1.05
CA LEU A 269 14.47 27.86 -2.16
C LEU A 269 13.70 27.22 -3.33
N LEU A 270 12.60 26.52 -3.05
CA LEU A 270 11.91 25.66 -4.03
C LEU A 270 10.60 26.26 -4.54
N THR A 271 9.70 26.72 -3.68
CA THR A 271 8.30 27.00 -4.04
C THR A 271 8.17 28.15 -5.04
N ASP A 272 8.88 29.25 -4.82
CA ASP A 272 8.84 30.44 -5.68
C ASP A 272 9.91 30.41 -6.79
N ASN A 273 10.73 29.38 -6.80
CA ASN A 273 11.82 29.26 -7.77
C ASN A 273 11.27 28.99 -9.17
N ARG A 274 11.59 29.91 -10.10
CA ARG A 274 11.17 29.82 -11.50
C ARG A 274 11.62 28.53 -12.18
N ILE A 275 12.79 28.00 -11.83
CA ILE A 275 13.30 26.74 -12.39
C ILE A 275 12.45 25.57 -11.89
N TRP A 276 12.16 25.54 -10.58
CA TRP A 276 11.34 24.49 -9.98
C TRP A 276 9.93 24.48 -10.57
N ILE A 277 9.28 25.65 -10.63
CA ILE A 277 7.96 25.81 -11.25
C ILE A 277 8.01 25.39 -12.72
N GLY A 278 9.03 25.80 -13.48
CA GLY A 278 9.19 25.43 -14.89
C GLY A 278 9.40 23.93 -15.13
N ARG A 279 9.90 23.17 -14.14
CA ARG A 279 10.12 21.72 -14.23
C ARG A 279 8.96 20.87 -13.70
N THR A 280 8.07 21.46 -12.89
CA THR A 280 7.01 20.71 -12.18
C THR A 280 5.60 21.10 -12.59
N LYS A 281 5.37 22.37 -12.95
CA LYS A 281 4.05 22.86 -13.31
C LYS A 281 3.62 22.33 -14.68
N GLY A 282 2.44 21.73 -14.74
CA GLY A 282 1.90 21.12 -15.95
C GLY A 282 2.59 19.82 -16.40
N VAL A 283 3.45 19.24 -15.55
CA VAL A 283 4.06 17.92 -15.78
C VAL A 283 3.25 16.86 -15.05
N GLY A 284 3.00 15.72 -15.71
CA GLY A 284 2.37 14.56 -15.10
C GLY A 284 0.94 14.81 -14.63
N VAL A 285 0.18 15.61 -15.38
CA VAL A 285 -1.20 15.97 -15.07
C VAL A 285 -2.08 14.73 -15.05
N VAL A 286 -2.83 14.55 -13.96
CA VAL A 286 -3.78 13.45 -13.80
C VAL A 286 -5.16 14.03 -13.51
N THR A 287 -6.17 13.59 -14.24
CA THR A 287 -7.55 13.98 -13.95
C THR A 287 -8.11 13.20 -12.77
N ALA A 288 -9.05 13.78 -12.02
CA ALA A 288 -9.70 13.10 -10.89
C ALA A 288 -10.33 11.75 -11.28
N ALA A 289 -10.92 11.65 -12.49
CA ALA A 289 -11.53 10.42 -12.98
C ALA A 289 -10.48 9.32 -13.26
N GLU A 290 -9.36 9.68 -13.89
CA GLU A 290 -8.25 8.76 -14.14
C GLU A 290 -7.60 8.30 -12.83
N ALA A 291 -7.37 9.22 -11.88
CA ALA A 291 -6.82 8.90 -10.57
C ALA A 291 -7.65 7.82 -9.86
N LEU A 292 -8.98 7.93 -9.90
CA LEU A 292 -9.88 6.93 -9.32
C LEU A 292 -9.83 5.60 -10.09
N ASN A 293 -9.85 5.65 -11.43
CA ASN A 293 -9.82 4.45 -12.26
C ASN A 293 -8.51 3.64 -12.08
N TYR A 294 -7.37 4.33 -11.92
CA TYR A 294 -6.07 3.71 -11.64
C TYR A 294 -5.84 3.41 -10.16
N SER A 295 -6.86 3.60 -9.31
CA SER A 295 -6.80 3.31 -7.88
C SER A 295 -5.69 4.06 -7.13
N PHE A 296 -5.41 5.31 -7.55
CA PHE A 296 -4.51 6.19 -6.82
C PHE A 296 -5.09 6.53 -5.46
N SER A 297 -4.18 6.77 -4.52
CA SER A 297 -4.46 7.14 -3.15
C SER A 297 -3.42 8.13 -2.65
N GLY A 298 -3.68 8.74 -1.50
CA GLY A 298 -2.78 9.72 -0.88
C GLY A 298 -2.62 11.00 -1.68
N VAL A 299 -1.39 11.49 -1.72
CA VAL A 299 -1.01 12.75 -2.36
C VAL A 299 -1.33 12.76 -3.86
N MET A 300 -1.23 11.63 -4.55
CA MET A 300 -1.57 11.53 -5.98
C MET A 300 -3.06 11.81 -6.24
N LEU A 301 -3.92 11.31 -5.35
CA LEU A 301 -5.37 11.52 -5.43
C LEU A 301 -5.75 12.94 -4.99
N ARG A 302 -5.17 13.41 -3.87
CA ARG A 302 -5.39 14.77 -3.35
C ARG A 302 -4.90 15.87 -4.29
N GLY A 303 -3.76 15.67 -4.95
CA GLY A 303 -3.23 16.61 -5.94
C GLY A 303 -4.18 16.81 -7.14
N SER A 304 -4.97 15.79 -7.47
CA SER A 304 -5.94 15.80 -8.57
C SER A 304 -7.30 16.41 -8.20
N GLY A 305 -7.45 16.97 -6.98
CA GLY A 305 -8.67 17.65 -6.54
C GLY A 305 -9.68 16.80 -5.77
N VAL A 306 -9.36 15.54 -5.46
CA VAL A 306 -10.26 14.66 -4.69
C VAL A 306 -9.93 14.75 -3.20
N PRO A 307 -10.83 15.27 -2.35
CA PRO A 307 -10.60 15.41 -0.91
C PRO A 307 -10.78 14.07 -0.18
N TRP A 308 -9.78 13.19 -0.28
CA TRP A 308 -9.78 11.86 0.35
C TRP A 308 -8.54 11.65 1.23
N ASP A 309 -8.79 11.27 2.48
CA ASP A 309 -7.77 10.85 3.46
C ASP A 309 -8.41 9.81 4.40
N VAL A 310 -7.76 8.67 4.58
CA VAL A 310 -8.26 7.59 5.47
C VAL A 310 -8.35 8.09 6.92
N ARG A 311 -7.43 8.95 7.38
CA ARG A 311 -7.41 9.43 8.78
C ARG A 311 -8.65 10.25 9.16
N LYS A 312 -9.29 10.91 8.18
CA LYS A 312 -10.53 11.68 8.38
C LYS A 312 -11.78 10.88 8.04
N SER A 313 -11.76 10.12 6.95
CA SER A 313 -12.93 9.36 6.48
C SER A 313 -13.18 8.11 7.33
N GLN A 314 -12.12 7.40 7.72
CA GLN A 314 -12.14 6.17 8.52
C GLN A 314 -11.07 6.27 9.62
N PRO A 315 -11.29 7.11 10.64
CA PRO A 315 -10.28 7.37 11.66
C PRO A 315 -9.91 6.09 12.41
N TYR A 316 -8.61 5.88 12.58
CA TYR A 316 -8.01 4.82 13.40
C TYR A 316 -7.19 5.43 14.54
N ASP A 317 -6.84 4.63 15.54
CA ASP A 317 -6.14 5.04 16.77
C ASP A 317 -6.75 6.33 17.38
N ALA A 318 -5.95 7.40 17.56
CA ALA A 318 -6.38 8.67 18.16
C ALA A 318 -6.65 9.78 17.12
N TYR A 319 -6.67 9.46 15.81
CA TYR A 319 -6.89 10.48 14.76
C TYR A 319 -8.25 11.20 14.86
N GLY A 320 -9.26 10.57 15.47
CA GLY A 320 -10.56 11.18 15.72
C GLY A 320 -10.56 12.27 16.81
N GLN A 321 -9.50 12.39 17.61
CA GLN A 321 -9.39 13.34 18.73
C GLN A 321 -8.43 14.50 18.45
N VAL A 322 -7.75 14.48 17.30
CA VAL A 322 -6.79 15.50 16.86
C VAL A 322 -7.37 16.34 15.72
N GLU A 323 -7.04 17.64 15.76
CA GLU A 323 -7.50 18.62 14.80
C GLU A 323 -6.40 18.94 13.80
N PHE A 324 -6.65 18.65 12.53
CA PHE A 324 -5.75 18.94 11.41
C PHE A 324 -6.57 19.10 10.14
N ASP A 325 -5.98 19.79 9.18
CA ASP A 325 -6.58 20.04 7.87
C ASP A 325 -5.87 19.18 6.81
N VAL A 326 -6.56 18.88 5.71
CA VAL A 326 -6.02 18.04 4.62
C VAL A 326 -5.80 18.91 3.39
N PRO A 327 -4.57 19.02 2.85
CA PRO A 327 -4.32 19.81 1.65
C PRO A 327 -4.82 19.09 0.41
N VAL A 328 -5.42 19.83 -0.52
CA VAL A 328 -5.99 19.31 -1.77
C VAL A 328 -5.54 20.21 -2.92
N GLY A 329 -4.98 19.61 -3.96
CA GLY A 329 -4.57 20.31 -5.19
C GLY A 329 -5.73 20.59 -6.12
N ILE A 330 -5.48 21.28 -7.24
CA ILE A 330 -6.54 21.68 -8.19
C ILE A 330 -6.26 21.12 -9.58
N ASN A 331 -5.02 21.19 -10.03
CA ASN A 331 -4.62 20.93 -11.41
C ASN A 331 -4.19 19.47 -11.64
N GLY A 332 -3.79 18.75 -10.59
CA GLY A 332 -3.31 17.36 -10.70
C GLY A 332 -1.86 17.22 -11.19
N ASP A 333 -1.08 18.30 -11.20
CA ASP A 333 0.31 18.31 -11.65
C ASP A 333 1.31 17.95 -10.54
N CYS A 334 2.58 17.81 -10.92
CA CYS A 334 3.68 17.54 -9.99
C CYS A 334 3.86 18.65 -8.94
N TYR A 335 3.58 19.91 -9.29
CA TYR A 335 3.71 21.06 -8.40
C TYR A 335 2.66 21.06 -7.28
N ASP A 336 1.39 20.82 -7.60
CA ASP A 336 0.32 20.71 -6.60
C ASP A 336 0.59 19.55 -5.62
N ARG A 337 1.15 18.43 -6.11
CA ARG A 337 1.57 17.31 -5.25
C ARG A 337 2.72 17.67 -4.32
N TYR A 338 3.66 18.50 -4.79
CA TYR A 338 4.74 19.03 -3.96
C TYR A 338 4.18 19.94 -2.85
N LEU A 339 3.28 20.88 -3.20
CA LEU A 339 2.63 21.75 -2.22
C LEU A 339 1.80 20.96 -1.19
N CYS A 340 1.10 19.92 -1.62
CA CYS A 340 0.38 19.02 -0.70
C CYS A 340 1.32 18.39 0.34
N ARG A 341 2.53 17.95 -0.07
CA ARG A 341 3.52 17.40 0.87
C ARG A 341 4.08 18.46 1.82
N MET A 342 4.32 19.67 1.31
CA MET A 342 4.79 20.79 2.14
C MET A 342 3.78 21.15 3.23
N GLU A 343 2.49 21.22 2.88
CA GLU A 343 1.42 21.44 3.86
C GLU A 343 1.23 20.24 4.79
N GLU A 344 1.40 19.00 4.32
CA GLU A 344 1.38 17.82 5.19
C GLU A 344 2.47 17.85 6.27
N PHE A 345 3.65 18.45 6.03
CA PHE A 345 4.62 18.69 7.10
C PHE A 345 4.06 19.57 8.21
N ARG A 346 3.43 20.70 7.85
CA ARG A 346 2.85 21.65 8.80
C ARG A 346 1.72 21.03 9.60
N GLN A 347 0.88 20.23 8.94
CA GLN A 347 -0.21 19.51 9.61
C GLN A 347 0.32 18.40 10.51
N SER A 348 1.38 17.69 10.11
CA SER A 348 2.05 16.69 10.95
C SER A 348 2.62 17.33 12.22
N LEU A 349 3.30 18.48 12.10
CA LEU A 349 3.78 19.26 13.23
C LEU A 349 2.64 19.68 14.17
N ARG A 350 1.52 20.15 13.62
CA ARG A 350 0.32 20.52 14.40
C ARG A 350 -0.22 19.33 15.18
N ILE A 351 -0.26 18.14 14.59
CA ILE A 351 -0.68 16.90 15.28
C ILE A 351 0.32 16.54 16.38
N ILE A 352 1.63 16.61 16.11
CA ILE A 352 2.68 16.34 17.11
C ILE A 352 2.51 17.24 18.34
N HIS A 353 2.33 18.56 18.17
CA HIS A 353 2.08 19.48 19.28
C HIS A 353 0.82 19.12 20.08
N GLN A 354 -0.26 18.71 19.41
CA GLN A 354 -1.48 18.29 20.10
C GLN A 354 -1.29 16.98 20.87
N CYS A 355 -0.58 16.00 20.29
CA CYS A 355 -0.28 14.74 20.93
C CYS A 355 0.59 14.92 22.18
N LEU A 356 1.58 15.83 22.14
CA LEU A 356 2.42 16.15 23.29
C LEU A 356 1.59 16.75 24.45
N ASN A 357 0.66 17.67 24.14
CA ASN A 357 -0.18 18.32 25.14
C ASN A 357 -1.29 17.43 25.72
N LYS A 358 -1.78 16.45 24.95
CA LYS A 358 -2.92 15.59 25.33
C LYS A 358 -2.50 14.16 25.73
N MET A 359 -1.21 13.90 25.91
CA MET A 359 -0.72 12.54 26.19
C MET A 359 -1.27 12.01 27.53
N PRO A 360 -2.08 10.94 27.55
CA PRO A 360 -2.61 10.39 28.78
C PRO A 360 -1.59 9.47 29.48
N GLU A 361 -1.73 9.36 30.79
CA GLU A 361 -1.08 8.29 31.56
C GLU A 361 -1.85 6.97 31.38
N GLY A 362 -1.17 5.83 31.52
CA GLY A 362 -1.82 4.53 31.44
C GLY A 362 -0.92 3.41 30.90
N PRO A 363 -1.47 2.19 30.74
CA PRO A 363 -0.72 1.08 30.17
C PRO A 363 -0.49 1.28 28.66
N ILE A 364 0.65 0.80 28.16
CA ILE A 364 1.03 0.85 26.74
C ILE A 364 0.65 -0.40 25.95
N ARG A 365 0.12 -1.41 26.64
CA ARG A 365 -0.19 -2.74 26.09
C ARG A 365 -1.52 -3.21 26.64
N VAL A 366 -2.21 -4.02 25.85
CA VAL A 366 -3.40 -4.73 26.31
C VAL A 366 -3.04 -5.60 27.52
N GLU A 367 -3.88 -5.59 28.56
CA GLU A 367 -3.64 -6.30 29.82
C GLU A 367 -3.80 -7.83 29.70
N ASP A 368 -4.28 -8.32 28.57
CA ASP A 368 -4.40 -9.76 28.29
C ASP A 368 -3.03 -10.38 27.93
N TYR A 369 -2.48 -11.12 28.91
CA TYR A 369 -1.21 -11.83 28.76
C TYR A 369 -1.23 -13.01 27.77
N LYS A 370 -2.39 -13.35 27.22
CA LYS A 370 -2.48 -14.33 26.13
C LYS A 370 -2.06 -13.76 24.77
N ILE A 371 -2.02 -12.43 24.65
CA ILE A 371 -1.70 -11.73 23.40
C ILE A 371 -0.43 -10.90 23.58
N ALA A 372 -0.42 -10.04 24.61
CA ALA A 372 0.74 -9.21 24.92
C ALA A 372 1.63 -9.91 25.97
N PRO A 373 2.96 -9.87 25.83
CA PRO A 373 3.82 -10.50 26.83
C PRO A 373 3.79 -9.71 28.16
N PRO A 374 3.80 -10.40 29.31
CA PRO A 374 3.75 -9.74 30.62
C PRO A 374 5.05 -8.96 30.92
N PRO A 375 5.00 -8.01 31.87
CA PRO A 375 6.20 -7.28 32.29
C PRO A 375 7.22 -8.24 32.92
N ARG A 376 8.52 -7.92 32.74
CA ARG A 376 9.62 -8.79 33.21
C ARG A 376 9.65 -9.01 34.72
N ALA A 377 9.15 -8.06 35.51
CA ALA A 377 9.00 -8.22 36.95
C ALA A 377 7.97 -9.31 37.28
N ALA A 378 6.75 -9.19 36.74
CA ALA A 378 5.68 -10.16 36.96
C ALA A 378 6.03 -11.56 36.41
N MET A 379 6.73 -11.65 35.27
CA MET A 379 7.18 -12.92 34.70
C MET A 379 8.14 -13.69 35.63
N LYS A 380 8.94 -13.00 36.45
CA LYS A 380 9.90 -13.65 37.35
C LYS A 380 9.28 -14.08 38.68
N GLU A 381 8.17 -13.45 39.08
CA GLU A 381 7.51 -13.71 40.36
C GLU A 381 6.29 -14.62 40.21
N ASN A 382 5.46 -14.42 39.18
CA ASN A 382 4.22 -15.16 38.96
C ASN A 382 4.42 -16.30 37.95
N MET A 383 4.02 -17.51 38.34
CA MET A 383 4.05 -18.70 37.50
C MET A 383 3.19 -18.56 36.23
N GLU A 384 2.00 -17.96 36.33
CA GLU A 384 1.10 -17.78 35.17
C GLU A 384 1.71 -16.88 34.11
N ALA A 385 2.32 -15.77 34.55
CA ALA A 385 3.02 -14.84 33.67
C ALA A 385 4.20 -15.52 32.96
N LEU A 386 4.93 -16.41 33.66
CA LEU A 386 6.00 -17.20 33.05
C LEU A 386 5.47 -18.18 32.00
N ILE A 387 4.35 -18.86 32.27
CA ILE A 387 3.71 -19.77 31.31
C ILE A 387 3.29 -19.01 30.06
N HIS A 388 2.61 -17.86 30.22
CA HIS A 388 2.19 -17.03 29.09
C HIS A 388 3.37 -16.51 28.28
N HIS A 389 4.42 -16.03 28.95
CA HIS A 389 5.65 -15.62 28.27
C HIS A 389 6.26 -16.76 27.45
N PHE A 390 6.39 -17.95 28.05
CA PHE A 390 6.96 -19.12 27.37
C PHE A 390 6.14 -19.51 26.13
N LEU A 391 4.80 -19.58 26.25
CA LEU A 391 3.92 -19.95 25.14
C LEU A 391 3.92 -18.91 24.01
N LEU A 392 3.87 -17.62 24.34
CA LEU A 392 3.87 -16.53 23.35
C LEU A 392 5.12 -16.52 22.46
N PHE A 393 6.30 -16.80 23.03
CA PHE A 393 7.55 -16.75 22.28
C PHE A 393 7.92 -18.08 21.60
N THR A 394 7.36 -19.21 22.04
CA THR A 394 7.60 -20.51 21.41
C THR A 394 6.58 -20.84 20.33
N LYS A 395 5.29 -20.72 20.66
CA LYS A 395 4.16 -21.01 19.78
C LYS A 395 3.65 -19.75 19.11
N GLY A 396 3.35 -18.73 19.90
CA GLY A 396 2.60 -17.54 19.46
C GLY A 396 1.17 -17.54 19.99
N TYR A 397 0.44 -16.45 19.74
CA TYR A 397 -0.99 -16.38 20.01
C TYR A 397 -1.78 -16.89 18.80
N THR A 398 -2.92 -17.53 19.07
CA THR A 398 -3.86 -17.97 18.03
C THR A 398 -4.76 -16.80 17.66
N VAL A 399 -4.96 -16.59 16.36
CA VAL A 399 -5.88 -15.57 15.84
C VAL A 399 -7.14 -16.28 15.36
N PRO A 400 -8.35 -15.80 15.70
CA PRO A 400 -9.60 -16.39 15.23
C PRO A 400 -9.63 -16.58 13.71
N PRO A 401 -10.30 -17.63 13.19
CA PRO A 401 -10.43 -17.82 11.75
C PRO A 401 -11.27 -16.69 11.16
N GLY A 402 -10.78 -16.08 10.09
CA GLY A 402 -11.42 -14.92 9.48
C GLY A 402 -10.53 -14.21 8.49
N GLU A 403 -11.11 -13.24 7.78
CA GLU A 403 -10.41 -12.41 6.81
C GLU A 403 -10.65 -10.94 7.12
N THR A 404 -9.64 -10.11 6.94
CA THR A 404 -9.74 -8.67 7.14
C THR A 404 -8.92 -7.93 6.10
N TYR A 405 -9.42 -6.79 5.65
CA TYR A 405 -8.66 -5.75 4.99
C TYR A 405 -8.68 -4.51 5.88
N SER A 406 -7.50 -4.06 6.28
CA SER A 406 -7.33 -2.82 7.06
C SER A 406 -6.44 -1.86 6.29
N PRO A 407 -6.99 -0.74 5.78
CA PRO A 407 -6.20 0.33 5.22
C PRO A 407 -5.77 1.34 6.28
N ILE A 408 -4.62 1.96 6.07
CA ILE A 408 -4.17 3.17 6.76
C ILE A 408 -3.73 4.21 5.73
N GLU A 409 -3.65 5.47 6.15
CA GLU A 409 -3.01 6.51 5.35
C GLU A 409 -1.51 6.51 5.62
N ALA A 410 -0.75 5.71 4.87
CA ALA A 410 0.70 5.87 4.85
C ALA A 410 1.07 7.22 4.17
N PRO A 411 2.28 7.75 4.36
CA PRO A 411 2.68 9.03 3.74
C PRO A 411 2.66 8.97 2.19
N LYS A 412 2.86 7.78 1.63
CA LYS A 412 2.75 7.50 0.19
C LYS A 412 1.30 7.40 -0.31
N GLY A 413 0.37 7.06 0.57
CA GLY A 413 -1.05 6.91 0.29
C GLY A 413 -1.68 5.75 1.06
N GLU A 414 -2.80 5.23 0.55
CA GLU A 414 -3.53 4.14 1.20
C GLU A 414 -2.72 2.84 1.13
N MET A 415 -2.12 2.46 2.25
CA MET A 415 -1.47 1.17 2.44
C MET A 415 -2.44 0.24 3.15
N GLY A 416 -2.72 -0.90 2.54
CA GLY A 416 -3.65 -1.88 3.08
C GLY A 416 -2.99 -3.24 3.29
N VAL A 417 -3.40 -3.95 4.34
CA VAL A 417 -3.04 -5.35 4.54
C VAL A 417 -4.31 -6.19 4.55
N TYR A 418 -4.35 -7.19 3.66
CA TYR A 418 -5.37 -8.23 3.63
C TYR A 418 -4.80 -9.50 4.28
N VAL A 419 -5.31 -9.84 5.46
CA VAL A 419 -4.88 -11.01 6.23
C VAL A 419 -6.01 -12.03 6.27
N VAL A 420 -5.68 -13.29 6.00
CA VAL A 420 -6.53 -14.46 6.19
C VAL A 420 -5.93 -15.33 7.29
N SER A 421 -6.74 -15.60 8.31
CA SER A 421 -6.42 -16.49 9.42
C SER A 421 -7.26 -17.77 9.32
N ASP A 422 -6.64 -18.92 9.51
CA ASP A 422 -7.28 -20.24 9.58
C ASP A 422 -7.59 -20.69 11.02
N GLY A 423 -7.38 -19.82 12.01
CA GLY A 423 -7.49 -20.17 13.43
C GLY A 423 -6.15 -20.58 14.07
N SER A 424 -5.06 -20.63 13.30
CA SER A 424 -3.74 -21.00 13.80
C SER A 424 -2.93 -19.78 14.31
N GLU A 425 -1.71 -20.04 14.76
CA GLU A 425 -0.73 -19.04 15.24
C GLU A 425 0.00 -18.33 14.08
N ARG A 426 -0.25 -18.77 12.84
CA ARG A 426 0.40 -18.28 11.62
C ARG A 426 -0.67 -17.72 10.68
N PRO A 427 -0.39 -16.62 9.95
CA PRO A 427 -1.31 -16.15 8.93
C PRO A 427 -1.34 -17.16 7.78
N TYR A 428 -2.55 -17.58 7.40
CA TYR A 428 -2.73 -18.48 6.25
C TYR A 428 -2.36 -17.78 4.94
N ARG A 429 -2.77 -16.51 4.82
CA ARG A 429 -2.40 -15.65 3.69
C ARG A 429 -2.26 -14.21 4.18
N CYS A 430 -1.26 -13.52 3.68
CA CYS A 430 -1.08 -12.09 3.89
C CYS A 430 -0.78 -11.43 2.55
N LYS A 431 -1.68 -10.54 2.09
CA LYS A 431 -1.50 -9.75 0.89
C LYS A 431 -1.37 -8.29 1.25
N ILE A 432 -0.30 -7.65 0.79
CA ILE A 432 -0.10 -6.21 1.01
C ILE A 432 -0.61 -5.47 -0.23
N ARG A 433 -1.31 -4.36 -0.04
CA ARG A 433 -1.65 -3.36 -1.06
C ARG A 433 -0.76 -2.14 -0.83
N ALA A 434 0.27 -2.01 -1.66
CA ALA A 434 1.21 -0.90 -1.62
C ALA A 434 0.71 0.21 -2.56
N PRO A 435 0.74 1.49 -2.13
CA PRO A 435 0.37 2.61 -2.97
C PRO A 435 1.29 2.74 -4.19
N GLY A 436 2.62 2.62 -4.03
CA GLY A 436 3.58 2.79 -5.13
C GLY A 436 3.42 1.78 -6.25
N PHE A 437 2.86 0.59 -6.00
CA PHE A 437 2.57 -0.39 -7.06
C PHE A 437 1.48 0.09 -8.02
N ALA A 438 0.42 0.71 -7.49
CA ALA A 438 -0.64 1.28 -8.33
C ALA A 438 -0.15 2.53 -9.07
N HIS A 439 0.65 3.36 -8.39
CA HIS A 439 1.25 4.56 -9.01
C HIS A 439 2.17 4.17 -10.18
N LEU A 440 3.08 3.21 -9.98
CA LEU A 440 3.99 2.77 -11.05
C LEU A 440 3.27 2.05 -12.19
N GLY A 441 2.19 1.30 -11.91
CA GLY A 441 1.40 0.63 -12.95
C GLY A 441 0.76 1.59 -13.96
N SER A 442 0.55 2.85 -13.56
CA SER A 442 -0.02 3.90 -14.40
C SER A 442 1.03 4.80 -15.07
N PHE A 443 2.32 4.55 -14.83
CA PHE A 443 3.40 5.43 -15.24
C PHE A 443 3.40 5.70 -16.75
N ASP A 444 3.09 4.69 -17.56
CA ASP A 444 2.98 4.82 -19.02
C ASP A 444 1.95 5.88 -19.43
N GLN A 445 0.76 5.90 -18.81
CA GLN A 445 -0.29 6.85 -19.16
C GLN A 445 0.08 8.29 -18.79
N ILE A 446 0.78 8.46 -17.66
CA ILE A 446 1.19 9.78 -17.18
C ILE A 446 2.39 10.32 -17.95
N ALA A 447 3.36 9.45 -18.28
CA ALA A 447 4.59 9.85 -18.96
C ALA A 447 4.44 10.04 -20.47
N ARG A 448 3.39 9.48 -21.09
CA ARG A 448 3.11 9.67 -22.52
C ARG A 448 3.02 11.14 -22.89
N GLY A 449 3.65 11.50 -24.00
CA GLY A 449 3.65 12.85 -24.54
C GLY A 449 4.63 13.82 -23.84
N HIS A 450 5.25 13.42 -22.74
CA HIS A 450 6.24 14.21 -22.03
C HIS A 450 7.66 13.96 -22.55
N LEU A 451 8.59 14.82 -22.17
CA LEU A 451 10.01 14.67 -22.48
C LEU A 451 10.68 13.68 -21.52
N LEU A 452 11.83 13.12 -21.93
CA LEU A 452 12.62 12.21 -21.08
C LEU A 452 12.99 12.81 -19.72
N ALA A 453 13.31 14.10 -19.67
CA ALA A 453 13.66 14.78 -18.42
C ALA A 453 12.46 14.89 -17.46
N ASP A 454 11.25 14.96 -17.99
CA ASP A 454 10.02 15.11 -17.19
C ASP A 454 9.59 13.78 -16.57
N ALA A 455 9.94 12.66 -17.20
CA ALA A 455 9.76 11.32 -16.64
C ALA A 455 10.46 11.18 -15.28
N VAL A 456 11.63 11.79 -15.10
CA VAL A 456 12.36 11.80 -13.82
C VAL A 456 11.58 12.54 -12.73
N ALA A 457 11.00 13.70 -13.06
CA ALA A 457 10.15 14.45 -12.13
C ALA A 457 8.88 13.65 -11.77
N ILE A 458 8.27 12.97 -12.76
CA ILE A 458 7.10 12.11 -12.52
C ILE A 458 7.46 10.98 -11.54
N ILE A 459 8.60 10.30 -11.73
CA ILE A 459 9.09 9.25 -10.80
C ILE A 459 9.23 9.81 -9.38
N GLY A 460 9.90 10.97 -9.22
CA GLY A 460 10.08 11.60 -7.92
C GLY A 460 8.75 11.99 -7.25
N THR A 461 7.77 12.47 -8.01
CA THR A 461 6.46 12.83 -7.44
C THR A 461 5.57 11.66 -7.06
N MET A 462 5.79 10.48 -7.63
CA MET A 462 5.10 9.25 -7.22
C MET A 462 5.68 8.66 -5.92
N ASP A 463 6.85 9.14 -5.48
CA ASP A 463 7.52 8.72 -4.24
C ASP A 463 7.72 7.19 -4.17
N LEU A 464 8.34 6.64 -5.20
CA LEU A 464 8.49 5.20 -5.37
C LEU A 464 9.61 4.64 -4.49
N VAL A 465 9.24 3.70 -3.61
CA VAL A 465 10.20 2.87 -2.86
C VAL A 465 10.04 1.43 -3.32
N PHE A 466 11.06 0.87 -3.97
CA PHE A 466 10.92 -0.44 -4.63
C PHE A 466 10.73 -1.61 -3.67
N GLY A 467 11.05 -1.45 -2.38
CA GLY A 467 10.77 -2.48 -1.38
C GLY A 467 9.27 -2.73 -1.15
N GLU A 468 8.40 -1.73 -1.39
CA GLU A 468 6.95 -1.91 -1.35
C GLU A 468 6.35 -2.25 -2.71
N VAL A 469 7.01 -1.91 -3.82
CA VAL A 469 6.56 -2.32 -5.16
C VAL A 469 6.78 -3.82 -5.34
N ASP A 470 8.00 -4.27 -5.05
CA ASP A 470 8.47 -5.65 -5.23
C ASP A 470 8.41 -6.42 -3.90
N ARG A 471 7.37 -7.23 -3.72
CA ARG A 471 7.08 -7.88 -2.42
C ARG A 471 7.07 -9.38 -2.49
#